data_AF-A0A352A1D1-F1
#
_entry.id   AF-A0A352A1D1-F1
#
_cell.length_a   1.000
_cell.length_b   1.000
_cell.length_c   1.000
_cell.angle_alpha   90.00
_cell.angle_beta   90.00
_cell.angle_gamma   90.00
#
_symmetry.space_group_name_H-M   'P 1'
#
loop_
_entity.id
_entity.type
_entity.pdbx_description
1 polymer ?
#
loop_
_entity_poly.entity_id
_entity_poly.type
_entity_poly.pdbx_seq_one_letter_code
_entity_poly.pdbx_strand_id
1 'polypeptide(L)'
;MSHSNDFEDCMFVKIDEPAPSFDLPAYNPLKDDEVRVSLESLSDEWVVLFFYPADFTFVCPTELKDMADMRKRFDELGVTILAASTDTHFSHRAWVKHEKLMEGFPYTMLSDHNGEVASIYNILDFSSGLAGRGTFVIDPDGIVRAIEVTSGPLGRNSAELIRKIEALQFMREHPGTACPAKWAIGAKTLTPSMKISGEVYEALQ
;
A
#
# COMPACT_ATOMS: atom_id res chain seq x y z
N MET A 1 -29.34 34.09 0.47
CA MET A 1 -28.17 33.60 -0.27
C MET A 1 -27.59 32.45 0.53
N SER A 2 -28.10 31.25 0.29
CA SER A 2 -27.56 30.02 0.86
C SER A 2 -26.11 29.88 0.37
N HIS A 3 -25.16 29.88 1.30
CA HIS A 3 -23.84 29.37 1.01
C HIS A 3 -24.02 27.86 0.89
N SER A 4 -24.24 27.36 -0.33
CA SER A 4 -23.99 25.96 -0.62
C SER A 4 -22.50 25.74 -0.33
N ASN A 5 -22.21 24.92 0.68
CA ASN A 5 -20.90 24.33 0.79
C ASN A 5 -20.77 23.38 -0.41
N ASP A 6 -20.35 23.93 -1.55
CA ASP A 6 -19.99 23.17 -2.76
C ASP A 6 -18.60 22.50 -2.57
N PHE A 7 -18.33 22.00 -1.36
CA PHE A 7 -17.39 20.90 -1.18
C PHE A 7 -18.21 19.63 -1.45
N GLU A 8 -18.50 19.36 -2.72
CA GLU A 8 -18.86 18.01 -3.14
C GLU A 8 -17.84 17.05 -2.52
N ASP A 9 -18.34 15.98 -1.89
CA ASP A 9 -17.59 14.91 -1.25
C ASP A 9 -16.45 14.40 -2.15
N CYS A 10 -15.31 15.10 -2.15
CA CYS A 10 -14.08 14.59 -2.70
C CYS A 10 -13.65 13.50 -1.72
N MET A 11 -14.06 12.28 -2.03
CA MET A 11 -13.73 11.09 -1.27
C MET A 11 -12.23 10.82 -1.41
N PHE A 12 -11.42 11.45 -0.56
CA PHE A 12 -10.00 11.14 -0.45
C PHE A 12 -9.80 9.93 0.45
N VAL A 13 -8.74 9.17 0.17
CA VAL A 13 -8.31 8.09 1.06
C VAL A 13 -8.06 8.62 2.48
N LYS A 14 -8.57 7.90 3.47
CA LYS A 14 -8.37 8.23 4.88
C LYS A 14 -8.13 6.97 5.70
N ILE A 15 -7.24 7.10 6.68
CA ILE A 15 -6.95 6.04 7.64
C ILE A 15 -8.22 5.69 8.43
N ASP A 16 -8.42 4.39 8.67
CA ASP A 16 -9.56 3.81 9.38
C ASP A 16 -10.94 4.05 8.72
N GLU A 17 -10.95 4.36 7.42
CA GLU A 17 -12.16 4.45 6.59
C GLU A 17 -12.10 3.45 5.42
N PRO A 18 -13.23 3.15 4.76
CA PRO A 18 -13.24 2.33 3.56
C PRO A 18 -12.27 2.87 2.51
N ALA A 19 -11.45 1.99 1.96
CA ALA A 19 -10.54 2.33 0.88
C ALA A 19 -11.36 2.76 -0.35
N PRO A 20 -11.00 3.88 -1.01
CA PRO A 20 -11.68 4.25 -2.25
C PRO A 20 -11.55 3.13 -3.30
N SER A 21 -12.68 2.81 -3.95
CA SER A 21 -12.74 1.73 -4.92
C SER A 21 -11.91 2.05 -6.17
N PHE A 22 -11.41 1.00 -6.81
CA PHE A 22 -10.79 1.06 -8.11
C PHE A 22 -11.14 -0.20 -8.92
N ASP A 23 -11.09 -0.07 -10.24
CA ASP A 23 -11.21 -1.16 -11.20
C ASP A 23 -10.34 -0.84 -12.43
N LEU A 24 -9.11 -1.37 -12.42
CA LEU A 24 -8.05 -0.97 -13.34
C LEU A 24 -7.60 -2.14 -14.22
N PRO A 25 -7.23 -1.88 -15.49
CA PRO A 25 -6.42 -2.82 -16.25
C PRO A 25 -5.04 -2.96 -15.59
N ALA A 26 -4.44 -4.14 -15.73
CA ALA A 26 -3.17 -4.46 -15.11
C ALA A 26 -2.36 -5.46 -15.93
N TYR A 27 -1.05 -5.45 -15.73
CA TYR A 27 -0.15 -6.46 -16.27
C TYR A 27 0.14 -7.51 -15.20
N ASN A 28 0.08 -8.79 -15.56
CA ASN A 28 0.49 -9.90 -14.71
C ASN A 28 1.83 -10.49 -15.20
N PRO A 29 2.94 -10.19 -14.52
CA PRO A 29 4.27 -10.68 -14.90
C PRO A 29 4.43 -12.19 -14.92
N LEU A 30 3.68 -12.93 -14.09
CA LEU A 30 3.83 -14.39 -13.96
C LEU A 30 3.26 -15.14 -15.17
N LYS A 31 2.28 -14.54 -15.85
CA LYS A 31 1.60 -15.14 -17.01
C LYS A 31 1.90 -14.43 -18.33
N ASP A 32 2.55 -13.26 -18.29
CA ASP A 32 2.73 -12.37 -19.43
C ASP A 32 1.40 -12.00 -20.11
N ASP A 33 0.37 -11.69 -19.32
CA ASP A 33 -0.98 -11.34 -19.81
C ASP A 33 -1.52 -10.03 -19.21
N GLU A 34 -2.55 -9.50 -19.87
CA GLU A 34 -3.37 -8.40 -19.38
C GLU A 34 -4.50 -8.97 -18.53
N VAL A 35 -4.72 -8.37 -17.37
CA VAL A 35 -5.82 -8.70 -16.46
C VAL A 35 -6.55 -7.42 -16.05
N ARG A 36 -7.68 -7.56 -15.35
CA ARG A 36 -8.40 -6.46 -14.74
C ARG A 36 -8.57 -6.76 -13.25
N VAL A 37 -8.27 -5.78 -12.40
CA VAL A 37 -8.31 -5.95 -10.94
C VAL A 37 -9.17 -4.85 -10.35
N SER A 38 -10.19 -5.26 -9.59
CA SER A 38 -10.98 -4.35 -8.78
C SER A 38 -10.72 -4.58 -7.29
N LEU A 39 -10.85 -3.53 -6.48
CA LEU A 39 -10.76 -3.68 -5.03
C LEU A 39 -11.83 -4.66 -4.49
N GLU A 40 -13.02 -4.67 -5.08
CA GLU A 40 -14.10 -5.60 -4.74
C GLU A 40 -13.70 -7.07 -4.96
N SER A 41 -12.94 -7.37 -6.03
CA SER A 41 -12.47 -8.73 -6.30
C SER A 41 -11.46 -9.27 -5.28
N LEU A 42 -10.96 -8.40 -4.39
CA LEU A 42 -10.00 -8.70 -3.34
C LEU A 42 -10.63 -8.61 -1.94
N SER A 43 -11.96 -8.68 -1.84
CA SER A 43 -12.67 -8.75 -0.56
C SER A 43 -12.14 -9.90 0.30
N ASP A 44 -12.13 -9.71 1.61
CA ASP A 44 -11.61 -10.68 2.59
C ASP A 44 -10.08 -10.92 2.55
N GLU A 45 -9.34 -10.21 1.68
CA GLU A 45 -7.88 -10.27 1.61
C GLU A 45 -7.21 -9.05 2.26
N TRP A 46 -6.00 -9.24 2.79
CA TRP A 46 -5.12 -8.10 3.07
C TRP A 46 -4.50 -7.62 1.78
N VAL A 47 -4.65 -6.34 1.45
CA VAL A 47 -4.14 -5.76 0.21
C VAL A 47 -3.09 -4.69 0.52
N VAL A 48 -1.99 -4.71 -0.22
CA VAL A 48 -1.01 -3.61 -0.27
C VAL A 48 -1.07 -2.99 -1.65
N LEU A 49 -1.54 -1.74 -1.72
CA LEU A 49 -1.49 -0.92 -2.92
C LEU A 49 -0.23 -0.05 -2.87
N PHE A 50 0.75 -0.37 -3.71
CA PHE A 50 2.08 0.23 -3.72
C PHE A 50 2.29 1.06 -4.99
N PHE A 51 2.03 2.35 -4.90
CA PHE A 51 2.26 3.30 -5.99
C PHE A 51 3.74 3.68 -6.11
N TYR A 52 4.21 3.81 -7.35
CA TYR A 52 5.50 4.39 -7.70
C TYR A 52 5.33 5.39 -8.85
N PRO A 53 6.24 6.39 -8.99
CA PRO A 53 6.04 7.47 -9.95
C PRO A 53 5.94 7.07 -11.41
N ALA A 54 6.87 6.26 -11.92
CA ALA A 54 6.91 5.85 -13.32
C ALA A 54 7.83 4.64 -13.57
N ASP A 55 7.48 3.87 -14.59
CA ASP A 55 8.36 2.89 -15.26
C ASP A 55 9.62 3.57 -15.81
N PHE A 56 10.68 2.78 -16.04
CA PHE A 56 11.94 3.25 -16.65
C PHE A 56 12.60 4.46 -15.94
N THR A 57 12.41 4.58 -14.62
CA THR A 57 13.08 5.56 -13.75
C THR A 57 14.04 4.88 -12.77
N PHE A 58 14.64 5.66 -11.86
CA PHE A 58 15.85 5.23 -11.13
C PHE A 58 15.57 4.51 -9.80
N VAL A 59 14.70 5.07 -8.96
CA VAL A 59 14.43 4.53 -7.61
C VAL A 59 13.35 3.45 -7.64
N CYS A 60 12.35 3.59 -8.53
CA CYS A 60 11.24 2.65 -8.65
C CYS A 60 11.66 1.18 -8.80
N PRO A 61 12.62 0.81 -9.69
CA PRO A 61 13.00 -0.60 -9.81
C PRO A 61 13.68 -1.14 -8.54
N THR A 62 14.35 -0.27 -7.76
CA THR A 62 14.97 -0.68 -6.49
C THR A 62 13.94 -1.00 -5.42
N GLU A 63 12.84 -0.24 -5.34
CA GLU A 63 11.74 -0.51 -4.41
C GLU A 63 10.99 -1.79 -4.78
N LEU A 64 10.68 -1.95 -6.08
CA LEU A 64 9.97 -3.13 -6.57
C LEU A 64 10.82 -4.40 -6.43
N LYS A 65 12.14 -4.30 -6.61
CA LYS A 65 13.07 -5.40 -6.34
C LYS A 65 13.10 -5.77 -4.85
N ASP A 66 13.16 -4.79 -3.95
CA ASP A 66 13.12 -5.03 -2.50
C ASP A 66 11.82 -5.75 -2.08
N MET A 67 10.68 -5.32 -2.62
CA MET A 67 9.39 -6.00 -2.43
C MET A 67 9.39 -7.44 -2.98
N ALA A 68 10.00 -7.66 -4.15
CA ALA A 68 10.08 -8.99 -4.77
C ALA A 68 11.00 -9.95 -4.00
N ASP A 69 12.11 -9.45 -3.45
CA ASP A 69 13.03 -10.25 -2.63
C ASP A 69 12.38 -10.74 -1.33
N MET A 70 11.43 -9.96 -0.80
CA MET A 70 10.66 -10.32 0.38
C MET A 70 9.39 -11.13 0.07
N ARG A 71 9.17 -11.57 -1.17
CA ARG A 71 7.95 -12.29 -1.60
C ARG A 71 7.56 -13.42 -0.66
N LYS A 72 8.52 -14.26 -0.25
CA LYS A 72 8.24 -15.38 0.65
C LYS A 72 7.57 -14.90 1.95
N ARG A 73 8.01 -13.76 2.51
CA ARG A 73 7.45 -13.23 3.75
C ARG A 73 6.05 -12.66 3.53
N PHE A 74 5.83 -11.98 2.41
CA PHE A 74 4.49 -11.50 2.05
C PHE A 74 3.51 -12.65 1.80
N ASP A 75 3.94 -13.71 1.11
CA ASP A 75 3.15 -14.94 0.91
C ASP A 75 2.77 -15.58 2.26
N GLU A 76 3.72 -15.67 3.21
CA GLU A 76 3.47 -16.19 4.57
C GLU A 76 2.47 -15.34 5.38
N LEU A 77 2.44 -14.02 5.13
CA LEU A 77 1.49 -13.10 5.75
C LEU A 77 0.12 -13.11 5.06
N GLY A 78 -0.02 -13.82 3.92
CA GLY A 78 -1.28 -13.88 3.18
C GLY A 78 -1.73 -12.51 2.66
N VAL A 79 -0.79 -11.68 2.20
CA VAL A 79 -1.10 -10.34 1.65
C VAL A 79 -0.96 -10.31 0.14
N THR A 80 -1.95 -9.70 -0.52
CA THR A 80 -1.95 -9.43 -1.95
C THR A 80 -1.27 -8.09 -2.22
N ILE A 81 -0.15 -8.10 -2.92
CA ILE A 81 0.57 -6.88 -3.32
C ILE A 81 0.20 -6.50 -4.74
N LEU A 82 -0.18 -5.23 -4.92
CA LEU A 82 -0.43 -4.59 -6.20
C LEU A 82 0.56 -3.43 -6.36
N ALA A 83 1.44 -3.51 -7.35
CA ALA A 83 2.22 -2.35 -7.76
C ALA A 83 1.36 -1.46 -8.67
N ALA A 84 1.50 -0.14 -8.61
CA ALA A 84 0.71 0.76 -9.45
C ALA A 84 1.51 1.99 -9.88
N SER A 85 1.27 2.47 -11.10
CA SER A 85 1.68 3.81 -11.54
C SER A 85 0.68 4.35 -12.56
N THR A 86 0.94 5.55 -13.08
CA THR A 86 0.14 6.15 -14.16
C THR A 86 0.59 5.69 -15.56
N ASP A 87 1.49 4.72 -15.64
CA ASP A 87 1.88 4.09 -16.90
C ASP A 87 0.81 3.10 -17.40
N THR A 88 0.90 2.73 -18.68
CA THR A 88 0.04 1.69 -19.27
C THR A 88 0.54 0.29 -18.92
N HIS A 89 -0.34 -0.71 -18.86
CA HIS A 89 0.07 -2.10 -18.67
C HIS A 89 1.02 -2.61 -19.78
N PHE A 90 0.99 -2.02 -20.97
CA PHE A 90 1.98 -2.26 -22.03
C PHE A 90 3.38 -1.78 -21.66
N SER A 91 3.47 -0.60 -21.01
CA SER A 91 4.72 -0.07 -20.48
C SER A 91 5.27 -0.99 -19.39
N HIS A 92 4.41 -1.42 -18.45
CA HIS A 92 4.80 -2.36 -17.38
C HIS A 92 5.40 -3.64 -17.96
N ARG A 93 4.73 -4.24 -18.94
CA ARG A 93 5.20 -5.43 -19.64
C ARG A 93 6.58 -5.22 -20.28
N ALA A 94 6.74 -4.10 -21.00
CA ALA A 94 8.01 -3.76 -21.62
C ALA A 94 9.11 -3.55 -20.57
N TRP A 95 8.79 -2.89 -19.46
CA TRP A 95 9.74 -2.59 -18.40
C TRP A 95 10.21 -3.86 -17.68
N VAL A 96 9.28 -4.71 -17.26
CA VAL A 96 9.59 -6.02 -16.64
C VAL A 96 10.46 -6.88 -17.56
N LYS A 97 10.23 -6.82 -18.88
CA LYS A 97 11.03 -7.57 -19.86
C LYS A 97 12.46 -7.03 -20.03
N HIS A 98 12.68 -5.73 -19.88
CA HIS A 98 13.94 -5.08 -20.28
C HIS A 98 14.81 -4.63 -19.09
N GLU A 99 14.22 -4.32 -17.94
CA GLU A 99 14.93 -3.92 -16.74
C GLU A 99 15.37 -5.15 -15.93
N LYS A 100 16.67 -5.30 -15.70
CA LYS A 100 17.24 -6.46 -14.99
C LYS A 100 16.82 -6.52 -13.53
N LEU A 101 16.59 -5.36 -12.90
CA LEU A 101 16.06 -5.33 -11.54
C LEU A 101 14.61 -5.83 -11.44
N MET A 102 13.88 -5.88 -12.56
CA MET A 102 12.51 -6.38 -12.61
C MET A 102 12.44 -7.85 -13.07
N GLU A 103 13.58 -8.51 -13.29
CA GLU A 103 13.62 -9.92 -13.67
C GLU A 103 12.94 -10.80 -12.60
N GLY A 104 11.93 -11.56 -13.00
CA GLY A 104 11.16 -12.40 -12.09
C GLY A 104 10.23 -11.64 -11.14
N PHE A 105 9.95 -10.35 -11.40
CA PHE A 105 9.02 -9.56 -10.60
C PHE A 105 7.66 -10.28 -10.48
N PRO A 106 7.13 -10.51 -9.26
CA PRO A 106 6.03 -11.47 -9.08
C PRO A 106 4.64 -10.84 -8.94
N TYR A 107 4.54 -9.51 -8.83
CA TYR A 107 3.30 -8.83 -8.44
C TYR A 107 2.59 -8.21 -9.64
N THR A 108 1.26 -8.23 -9.60
CA THR A 108 0.41 -7.56 -10.58
C THR A 108 0.66 -6.05 -10.57
N MET A 109 0.73 -5.46 -11.76
CA MET A 109 1.03 -4.03 -11.96
C MET A 109 -0.20 -3.31 -12.53
N LEU A 110 -0.89 -2.53 -11.70
CA LEU A 110 -2.07 -1.75 -12.07
C LEU A 110 -1.68 -0.52 -12.89
N SER A 111 -2.48 -0.26 -13.92
CA SER A 111 -2.33 0.88 -14.82
C SER A 111 -3.40 1.94 -14.53
N ASP A 112 -3.01 2.99 -13.79
CA ASP A 112 -3.84 4.15 -13.47
C ASP A 112 -3.61 5.28 -14.49
N HIS A 113 -3.76 4.99 -15.79
CA HIS A 113 -3.29 5.88 -16.86
C HIS A 113 -4.00 7.26 -16.89
N ASN A 114 -5.22 7.34 -16.37
CA ASN A 114 -5.97 8.60 -16.23
C ASN A 114 -5.68 9.32 -14.89
N GLY A 115 -4.94 8.69 -13.97
CA GLY A 115 -4.57 9.25 -12.66
C GLY A 115 -5.73 9.34 -11.66
N GLU A 116 -6.90 8.77 -11.96
CA GLU A 116 -8.08 8.90 -11.10
C GLU A 116 -7.85 8.26 -9.73
N VAL A 117 -7.23 7.08 -9.70
CA VAL A 117 -6.95 6.39 -8.44
C VAL A 117 -5.87 7.12 -7.66
N ALA A 118 -4.76 7.50 -8.28
CA ALA A 118 -3.72 8.29 -7.64
C ALA A 118 -4.24 9.64 -7.10
N SER A 119 -5.20 10.26 -7.79
CA SER A 119 -5.86 11.50 -7.36
C SER A 119 -6.70 11.29 -6.11
N ILE A 120 -7.57 10.28 -6.11
CA ILE A 120 -8.44 9.92 -4.98
C ILE A 120 -7.61 9.42 -3.77
N TYR A 121 -6.49 8.74 -4.02
CA TYR A 121 -5.53 8.36 -3.00
C TYR A 121 -4.58 9.51 -2.60
N ASN A 122 -4.84 10.73 -3.10
CA ASN A 122 -4.17 11.98 -2.76
C ASN A 122 -2.64 11.95 -2.93
N ILE A 123 -2.19 11.30 -4.01
CA ILE A 123 -0.78 11.17 -4.37
C ILE A 123 -0.48 11.61 -5.80
N LEU A 124 -1.48 11.99 -6.60
CA LEU A 124 -1.26 12.50 -7.96
C LEU A 124 -0.68 13.92 -7.93
N ASP A 125 0.42 14.13 -8.64
CA ASP A 125 0.85 15.47 -9.04
C ASP A 125 0.19 15.85 -10.37
N PHE A 126 -0.85 16.68 -10.31
CA PHE A 126 -1.59 17.16 -11.48
C PHE A 126 -0.74 17.93 -12.49
N SER A 127 0.43 18.45 -12.10
CA SER A 127 1.31 19.19 -13.02
C SER A 127 2.14 18.26 -13.91
N SER A 128 2.55 17.11 -13.38
CA SER A 128 3.38 16.14 -14.09
C SER A 128 2.62 14.88 -14.56
N GLY A 129 1.46 14.59 -13.97
CA GLY A 129 0.71 13.35 -14.20
C GLY A 129 1.32 12.13 -13.51
N LEU A 130 2.30 12.32 -12.62
CA LEU A 130 2.96 11.23 -11.90
C LEU A 130 2.33 11.00 -10.53
N ALA A 131 2.24 9.75 -10.12
CA ALA A 131 1.90 9.40 -8.74
C ALA A 131 3.09 9.61 -7.80
N GLY A 132 2.82 9.97 -6.56
CA GLY A 132 3.79 9.94 -5.46
C GLY A 132 4.13 8.52 -5.04
N ARG A 133 5.16 8.36 -4.19
CA ARG A 133 5.50 7.08 -3.57
C ARG A 133 4.55 6.79 -2.40
N GLY A 134 3.34 6.36 -2.73
CA GLY A 134 2.28 6.00 -1.78
C GLY A 134 2.19 4.50 -1.53
N THR A 135 2.10 4.09 -0.27
CA THR A 135 1.79 2.71 0.13
C THR A 135 0.55 2.72 1.01
N PHE A 136 -0.44 1.92 0.65
CA PHE A 136 -1.69 1.79 1.39
C PHE A 136 -1.88 0.32 1.78
N VAL A 137 -2.08 0.07 3.07
CA VAL A 137 -2.41 -1.28 3.58
C VAL A 137 -3.90 -1.29 3.88
N ILE A 138 -4.63 -2.17 3.21
CA ILE A 138 -6.08 -2.34 3.30
C ILE A 138 -6.34 -3.70 3.95
N ASP A 139 -7.21 -3.72 4.96
CA ASP A 139 -7.57 -4.95 5.66
C ASP A 139 -8.68 -5.74 4.94
N PRO A 140 -8.98 -6.98 5.39
CA PRO A 140 -10.04 -7.81 4.81
C PRO A 140 -11.44 -7.20 4.78
N ASP A 141 -11.72 -6.20 5.63
CA ASP A 141 -13.01 -5.50 5.65
C ASP A 141 -13.03 -4.30 4.66
N GLY A 142 -11.97 -4.14 3.87
CA GLY A 142 -11.80 -3.03 2.93
C GLY A 142 -11.39 -1.72 3.59
N ILE A 143 -10.90 -1.74 4.83
CA ILE A 143 -10.55 -0.52 5.59
C ILE A 143 -9.06 -0.22 5.45
N VAL A 144 -8.70 1.05 5.21
CA VAL A 144 -7.29 1.48 5.15
C VAL A 144 -6.69 1.51 6.55
N ARG A 145 -5.65 0.73 6.80
CA ARG A 145 -4.99 0.59 8.11
C ARG A 145 -3.58 1.17 8.18
N ALA A 146 -2.96 1.47 7.05
CA ALA A 146 -1.73 2.25 7.02
C ALA A 146 -1.64 3.05 5.72
N ILE A 147 -1.08 4.25 5.83
CA ILE A 147 -0.73 5.11 4.71
C ILE A 147 0.72 5.56 4.92
N GLU A 148 1.56 5.39 3.89
CA GLU A 148 2.92 5.92 3.85
C GLU A 148 3.13 6.65 2.53
N VAL A 149 3.40 7.95 2.58
CA VAL A 149 3.70 8.76 1.40
C VAL A 149 5.09 9.34 1.56
N THR A 150 5.95 9.07 0.59
CA THR A 150 7.36 9.44 0.63
C THR A 150 7.73 10.35 -0.53
N SER A 151 8.67 11.28 -0.29
CA SER A 151 9.19 12.17 -1.33
C SER A 151 9.88 11.37 -2.45
N GLY A 152 9.74 11.85 -3.69
CA GLY A 152 10.19 11.16 -4.91
C GLY A 152 11.62 10.57 -4.93
N PRO A 153 12.67 11.17 -4.34
CA PRO A 153 14.01 10.59 -4.36
C PRO A 153 14.27 9.55 -3.27
N LEU A 154 13.40 9.41 -2.27
CA LEU A 154 13.59 8.49 -1.15
C LEU A 154 12.82 7.19 -1.39
N GLY A 155 13.55 6.07 -1.47
CA GLY A 155 12.95 4.74 -1.53
C GLY A 155 12.40 4.30 -0.18
N ARG A 156 11.25 3.61 -0.20
CA ARG A 156 10.64 2.95 0.97
C ARG A 156 11.36 1.65 1.32
N ASN A 157 11.09 1.15 2.52
CA ASN A 157 11.72 -0.04 3.09
C ASN A 157 10.69 -1.16 3.28
N SER A 158 10.81 -2.26 2.52
CA SER A 158 9.90 -3.41 2.62
C SER A 158 9.88 -4.05 4.01
N ALA A 159 10.99 -4.03 4.75
CA ALA A 159 11.05 -4.60 6.10
C ALA A 159 10.17 -3.81 7.09
N GLU A 160 10.08 -2.48 6.94
CA GLU A 160 9.19 -1.67 7.77
C GLU A 160 7.72 -1.88 7.37
N LEU A 161 7.43 -2.06 6.08
CA LEU A 161 6.10 -2.43 5.60
C LEU A 161 5.67 -3.78 6.17
N ILE A 162 6.53 -4.79 6.14
CA ILE A 162 6.30 -6.12 6.74
C ILE A 162 6.00 -5.99 8.23
N ARG A 163 6.83 -5.24 8.97
CA ARG A 163 6.63 -5.01 10.41
C ARG A 163 5.29 -4.35 10.70
N LYS A 164 4.86 -3.38 9.87
CA LYS A 164 3.54 -2.74 10.00
C LYS A 164 2.42 -3.75 9.75
N ILE A 165 2.50 -4.55 8.68
CA ILE A 165 1.49 -5.58 8.36
C ILE A 165 1.36 -6.59 9.51
N GLU A 166 2.49 -7.10 10.03
CA GLU A 166 2.50 -8.01 11.17
C GLU A 166 1.81 -7.41 12.40
N ALA A 167 2.07 -6.14 12.70
CA ALA A 167 1.42 -5.44 13.82
C ALA A 167 -0.07 -5.26 13.60
N LEU A 168 -0.48 -4.92 12.38
CA LEU A 168 -1.89 -4.74 12.02
C LEU A 168 -2.67 -6.06 12.11
N GLN A 169 -2.11 -7.15 11.57
CA GLN A 169 -2.69 -8.49 11.67
C GLN A 169 -2.78 -8.94 13.13
N PHE A 170 -1.71 -8.76 13.91
CA PHE A 170 -1.71 -9.09 15.33
C PHE A 170 -2.79 -8.32 16.12
N MET A 171 -2.94 -7.01 15.90
CA MET A 171 -3.97 -6.21 16.58
C MET A 171 -5.39 -6.62 16.16
N ARG A 172 -5.59 -7.04 14.90
CA ARG A 172 -6.86 -7.59 14.42
C ARG A 172 -7.22 -8.89 15.15
N GLU A 173 -6.25 -9.77 15.36
CA GLU A 173 -6.43 -11.03 16.11
C GLU A 173 -6.56 -10.83 17.63
N HIS A 174 -6.05 -9.73 18.16
CA HIS A 174 -6.05 -9.42 19.60
C HIS A 174 -6.69 -8.05 19.90
N PRO A 175 -8.02 -7.90 19.71
CA PRO A 175 -8.71 -6.63 19.92
C PRO A 175 -8.45 -6.03 21.30
N GLY A 176 -8.28 -4.70 21.35
CA GLY A 176 -7.95 -3.99 22.60
C GLY A 176 -6.47 -4.06 23.00
N THR A 177 -5.61 -4.60 22.14
CA THR A 177 -4.16 -4.57 22.32
C THR A 177 -3.54 -3.45 21.47
N ALA A 178 -2.50 -2.80 22.00
CA ALA A 178 -1.68 -1.84 21.28
C ALA A 178 -0.24 -2.35 21.12
N CYS A 179 0.31 -2.17 19.93
CA CYS A 179 1.71 -2.45 19.60
C CYS A 179 2.56 -1.18 19.84
N PRO A 180 3.51 -1.17 20.80
CA PRO A 180 4.37 -0.02 21.06
C PRO A 180 5.30 0.35 19.89
N ALA A 181 6.05 1.45 20.05
CA ALA A 181 7.07 1.85 19.08
C ALA A 181 8.09 0.71 18.85
N LYS A 182 8.43 0.48 17.57
CA LYS A 182 9.32 -0.59 17.12
C LYS A 182 8.84 -2.01 17.46
N TRP A 183 7.57 -2.20 17.80
CA TRP A 183 7.03 -3.53 18.06
C TRP A 183 7.21 -4.45 16.86
N ALA A 184 7.55 -5.69 17.15
CA ALA A 184 7.65 -6.81 16.22
C ALA A 184 7.12 -8.07 16.93
N ILE A 185 6.84 -9.12 16.16
CA ILE A 185 6.29 -10.38 16.70
C ILE A 185 7.12 -10.88 17.89
N GLY A 186 6.43 -11.21 18.99
CA GLY A 186 7.02 -11.67 20.24
C GLY A 186 7.42 -10.57 21.22
N ALA A 187 7.40 -9.29 20.82
CA ALA A 187 7.62 -8.18 21.73
C ALA A 187 6.40 -7.91 22.62
N LYS A 188 6.65 -7.28 23.79
CA LYS A 188 5.58 -6.89 24.72
C LYS A 188 4.60 -5.93 24.09
N THR A 189 3.32 -6.16 24.36
CA THR A 189 2.20 -5.32 23.94
C THR A 189 1.66 -4.52 25.13
N LEU A 190 0.73 -3.61 24.87
CA LEU A 190 0.00 -2.86 25.88
C LEU A 190 -1.48 -3.17 25.79
N THR A 191 -2.18 -3.15 26.93
CA THR A 191 -3.65 -3.12 26.98
C THR A 191 -4.08 -1.72 27.40
N PRO A 192 -4.49 -0.83 26.47
CA PRO A 192 -4.85 0.55 26.79
C PRO A 192 -5.93 0.64 27.86
N SER A 193 -5.66 1.43 28.91
CA SER A 193 -6.63 1.73 29.97
C SER A 193 -6.23 3.03 30.68
N MET A 194 -7.18 3.66 31.37
CA MET A 194 -6.90 4.85 32.18
C MET A 194 -5.84 4.58 33.26
N LYS A 195 -5.73 3.34 33.74
CA LYS A 195 -4.78 2.95 34.77
C LYS A 195 -3.32 3.07 34.29
N ILE A 196 -3.05 2.73 33.04
CA ILE A 196 -1.67 2.78 32.50
C ILE A 196 -1.33 4.14 31.87
N SER A 197 -2.28 5.08 31.87
CA SER A 197 -2.06 6.42 31.34
C SER A 197 -1.04 7.16 32.21
N GLY A 198 0.12 7.48 31.64
CA GLY A 198 1.25 8.08 32.38
C GLY A 198 2.18 7.08 33.07
N GLU A 199 1.84 5.79 33.09
CA GLU A 199 2.60 4.69 33.73
C GLU A 199 3.00 3.60 32.71
N VAL A 200 3.22 4.01 31.45
CA VAL A 200 3.50 3.08 30.33
C VAL A 200 4.87 2.41 30.49
N TYR A 201 5.84 3.08 31.12
CA TYR A 201 7.18 2.51 31.32
C TYR A 201 7.12 1.23 32.16
N GLU A 202 6.37 1.27 33.25
CA GLU A 202 6.15 0.16 34.18
C GLU A 202 5.38 -0.98 33.51
N ALA A 203 4.40 -0.65 32.66
CA ALA A 203 3.65 -1.63 31.88
C ALA A 203 4.52 -2.34 30.82
N LEU A 204 5.66 -1.77 30.44
CA LEU A 204 6.60 -2.33 29.47
C LEU A 204 7.79 -3.07 30.11
N GLN A 205 8.01 -2.96 31.42
CA GLN A 205 9.05 -3.72 32.14
C GLN A 205 8.74 -5.20 32.18
#